data_AF-A0A1C3KK77-F1
#
_entry.id   AF-A0A1C3KK77-F1
#
_cell.length_a   1.000
_cell.length_b   1.000
_cell.length_c   1.000
_cell.angle_alpha   90.00
_cell.angle_beta   90.00
_cell.angle_gamma   90.00
#
_symmetry.space_group_name_H-M   'P 1'
#
loop_
_entity.id
_entity.type
_entity.pdbx_description
1 polymer ?
#
loop_
_entity_poly.entity_id
_entity_poly.type
_entity_poly.pdbx_seq_one_letter_code
_entity_poly.pdbx_strand_id
1 'polypeptide(L)'
;MADESTVLNELPSLNFDNQLDNISGTCNNCSSCYNYGSKLNNKFSFQLLCHRLVKNIEYTHTTIYLNGEQFKQKRCDDFIYWMVNNVNKVNVKTGQNEINSITQELINIWRDINAKLEHTGVKKSDLCDVSNINAPLNFNDLNKKKIMSDYCQNFNTLQIKLTSHNKLNCNIFYNYFTKTKKAYGDVFEKCLKPNADISNCPYLCKNNDYNPERILNKLDCDKIPVEEKPKKLVPEEECNEEKDTLRFQLQQALVAASNPAFNYSDPRSVFLILFTFWGMLLTFFFLYKLTPFSSWIRNKLQKRKIVRDNFDEQVDVESIYDYSDTVNSNMQSVGYNMSYNSEWSPSL
;
A
#
# COMPACT_ATOMS: atom_id res chain seq x y z
N MET A 1 -27.61 -11.90 7.92
CA MET A 1 -26.90 -12.63 6.86
C MET A 1 -25.47 -12.13 6.87
N ALA A 2 -24.49 -13.01 7.02
CA ALA A 2 -23.10 -12.62 6.76
C ALA A 2 -23.00 -12.21 5.29
N ASP A 3 -22.22 -11.16 5.01
CA ASP A 3 -21.91 -10.78 3.63
C ASP A 3 -21.27 -11.97 2.91
N GLU A 4 -21.81 -12.34 1.73
CA GLU A 4 -21.35 -13.47 0.94
C GLU A 4 -19.84 -13.37 0.66
N SER A 5 -19.34 -12.15 0.45
CA SER A 5 -17.92 -11.89 0.22
C SER A 5 -17.06 -12.25 1.44
N THR A 6 -17.56 -11.94 2.64
CA THR A 6 -16.88 -12.22 3.91
C THR A 6 -16.78 -13.72 4.17
N VAL A 7 -17.84 -14.48 3.84
CA VAL A 7 -17.84 -15.94 3.97
C VAL A 7 -16.89 -16.59 2.95
N LEU A 8 -16.93 -16.13 1.69
CA LEU A 8 -16.08 -16.66 0.64
C LEU A 8 -14.59 -16.38 0.87
N ASN A 9 -14.23 -15.38 1.66
CA ASN A 9 -12.85 -15.13 2.09
C ASN A 9 -12.24 -16.24 2.96
N GLU A 10 -13.01 -17.26 3.36
CA GLU A 10 -12.47 -18.52 3.91
C GLU A 10 -11.76 -19.37 2.83
N LEU A 11 -12.00 -19.12 1.54
CA LEU A 11 -11.30 -19.79 0.45
C LEU A 11 -9.90 -19.20 0.25
N PRO A 12 -8.83 -20.02 0.23
CA PRO A 12 -7.45 -19.52 0.26
C PRO A 12 -7.03 -18.60 -0.88
N SER A 13 -7.56 -18.80 -2.09
CA SER A 13 -7.25 -17.90 -3.22
C SER A 13 -7.97 -16.57 -3.11
N LEU A 14 -9.25 -16.58 -2.74
CA LEU A 14 -10.05 -15.37 -2.56
C LEU A 14 -9.53 -14.52 -1.40
N ASN A 15 -9.11 -15.17 -0.31
CA ASN A 15 -8.45 -14.50 0.80
C ASN A 15 -7.21 -13.75 0.33
N PHE A 16 -6.34 -14.41 -0.44
CA PHE A 16 -5.11 -13.80 -0.94
C PHE A 16 -5.39 -12.63 -1.89
N ASP A 17 -6.33 -12.80 -2.84
CA ASP A 17 -6.75 -11.73 -3.76
C ASP A 17 -7.31 -10.52 -2.99
N ASN A 18 -8.15 -10.77 -1.99
CA ASN A 18 -8.72 -9.72 -1.14
C ASN A 18 -7.64 -8.95 -0.37
N GLN A 19 -6.60 -9.63 0.10
CA GLN A 19 -5.47 -8.98 0.78
C GLN A 19 -4.63 -8.13 -0.19
N LEU A 20 -4.38 -8.61 -1.42
CA LEU A 20 -3.70 -7.82 -2.45
C LEU A 20 -4.45 -6.53 -2.77
N ASP A 21 -5.79 -6.56 -2.76
CA ASP A 21 -6.60 -5.39 -3.05
C ASP A 21 -6.63 -4.37 -1.91
N ASN A 22 -6.59 -4.85 -0.66
CA ASN A 22 -6.84 -4.05 0.55
C ASN A 22 -5.62 -3.85 1.46
N ILE A 23 -4.41 -4.12 0.96
CA ILE A 23 -3.20 -4.01 1.77
C ILE A 23 -3.04 -2.60 2.39
N SER A 24 -2.82 -2.55 3.69
CA SER A 24 -2.64 -1.32 4.46
C SER A 24 -1.34 -1.37 5.27
N GLY A 25 -0.93 -0.25 5.85
CA GLY A 25 0.29 -0.15 6.64
C GLY A 25 1.41 0.66 5.98
N THR A 26 2.58 0.63 6.60
CA THR A 26 3.79 1.33 6.13
C THR A 26 4.33 0.69 4.86
N CYS A 27 5.13 1.44 4.09
CA CYS A 27 5.77 0.93 2.90
C CYS A 27 7.23 1.36 2.90
N ASN A 28 8.12 0.41 3.21
CA ASN A 28 9.54 0.71 3.37
C ASN A 28 10.23 0.97 2.03
N ASN A 29 9.78 0.27 0.98
CA ASN A 29 10.42 0.31 -0.34
C ASN A 29 9.70 1.23 -1.35
N CYS A 30 8.64 1.93 -0.96
CA CYS A 30 7.83 2.74 -1.88
C CYS A 30 8.58 3.92 -2.50
N SER A 31 9.68 4.37 -1.89
CA SER A 31 10.58 5.37 -2.48
C SER A 31 11.14 4.93 -3.83
N SER A 32 11.23 3.62 -4.08
CA SER A 32 11.67 3.08 -5.37
C SER A 32 10.78 3.52 -6.53
N CYS A 33 9.49 3.78 -6.30
CA CYS A 33 8.54 4.19 -7.34
C CYS A 33 8.93 5.50 -8.03
N TYR A 34 9.58 6.43 -7.31
CA TYR A 34 9.94 7.75 -7.86
C TYR A 34 11.06 7.70 -8.91
N ASN A 35 11.76 6.57 -9.02
CA ASN A 35 12.82 6.39 -10.02
C ASN A 35 12.30 5.95 -11.39
N TYR A 36 11.00 5.64 -11.50
CA TYR A 36 10.39 5.01 -12.67
C TYR A 36 9.23 5.82 -13.23
N GLY A 37 8.79 5.45 -14.44
CA GLY A 37 7.57 6.01 -15.03
C GLY A 37 7.67 7.47 -15.53
N SER A 38 8.86 8.05 -15.58
CA SER A 38 9.07 9.45 -16.02
C SER A 38 8.63 9.73 -17.46
N LYS A 39 8.61 8.68 -18.31
CA LYS A 39 8.21 8.71 -19.72
C LYS A 39 6.76 8.28 -19.96
N LEU A 40 6.03 7.88 -18.93
CA LEU A 40 4.65 7.43 -19.05
C LEU A 40 3.70 8.63 -19.15
N ASN A 41 2.58 8.44 -19.86
CA ASN A 41 1.60 9.48 -20.11
C ASN A 41 0.91 9.94 -18.82
N ASN A 42 0.57 8.98 -17.94
CA ASN A 42 -0.10 9.26 -16.67
C ASN A 42 0.76 8.87 -15.46
N LYS A 43 1.68 9.77 -15.11
CA LYS A 43 2.63 9.60 -14.00
C LYS A 43 1.93 9.43 -12.65
N PHE A 44 0.83 10.15 -12.42
CA PHE A 44 0.09 10.08 -11.16
C PHE A 44 -0.54 8.70 -10.95
N SER A 45 -1.26 8.19 -11.96
CA SER A 45 -1.87 6.85 -11.89
C SER A 45 -0.81 5.75 -11.81
N PHE A 46 0.31 5.89 -12.53
CA PHE A 46 1.44 4.98 -12.39
C PHE A 46 1.98 4.98 -10.96
N GLN A 47 2.19 6.16 -10.37
CA GLN A 47 2.73 6.27 -9.02
C GLN A 47 1.81 5.60 -8.00
N LEU A 48 0.49 5.79 -8.09
CA LEU A 48 -0.47 5.13 -7.20
C LEU A 48 -0.43 3.60 -7.34
N LEU A 49 -0.37 3.11 -8.58
CA LEU A 49 -0.28 1.68 -8.86
C LEU A 49 1.03 1.09 -8.36
N CYS A 50 2.14 1.80 -8.55
CA CYS A 50 3.46 1.38 -8.06
C CYS A 50 3.46 1.23 -6.54
N HIS A 51 2.94 2.20 -5.78
CA HIS A 51 2.90 2.09 -4.32
C HIS A 51 2.13 0.85 -3.84
N ARG A 52 1.01 0.51 -4.49
CA ARG A 52 0.24 -0.71 -4.19
C ARG A 52 1.06 -1.96 -4.53
N LEU A 53 1.72 -1.97 -5.68
CA LEU A 53 2.58 -3.05 -6.12
C LEU A 53 3.72 -3.31 -5.11
N VAL A 54 4.44 -2.28 -4.67
CA VAL A 54 5.55 -2.43 -3.72
C VAL A 54 5.11 -3.08 -2.41
N LYS A 55 3.98 -2.65 -1.85
CA LYS A 55 3.41 -3.29 -0.65
C LYS A 55 3.05 -4.75 -0.90
N ASN A 56 2.46 -5.03 -2.05
CA ASN A 56 2.05 -6.39 -2.41
C ASN A 56 3.24 -7.32 -2.68
N ILE A 57 4.41 -6.81 -3.10
CA ILE A 57 5.65 -7.59 -3.18
C ILE A 57 6.03 -8.10 -1.79
N GLU A 58 6.08 -7.20 -0.80
CA GLU A 58 6.44 -7.54 0.59
C GLU A 58 5.45 -8.56 1.17
N TYR A 59 4.14 -8.34 0.99
CA TYR A 59 3.11 -9.27 1.44
C TYR A 59 3.20 -10.64 0.75
N THR A 60 3.37 -10.67 -0.57
CA THR A 60 3.51 -11.92 -1.33
C THR A 60 4.67 -12.74 -0.78
N HIS A 61 5.83 -12.11 -0.57
CA HIS A 61 6.99 -12.74 0.04
C HIS A 61 6.67 -13.30 1.44
N THR A 62 6.06 -12.50 2.32
CA THR A 62 5.65 -12.97 3.65
C THR A 62 4.71 -14.19 3.58
N THR A 63 3.77 -14.21 2.64
CA THR A 63 2.87 -15.36 2.50
C THR A 63 3.59 -16.62 2.00
N ILE A 64 4.65 -16.49 1.21
CA ILE A 64 5.46 -17.62 0.74
C ILE A 64 6.25 -18.19 1.92
N TYR A 65 6.90 -17.32 2.69
CA TYR A 65 7.64 -17.70 3.90
C TYR A 65 6.76 -18.46 4.90
N LEU A 66 5.54 -17.97 5.17
CA LEU A 66 4.64 -18.56 6.17
C LEU A 66 3.95 -19.86 5.70
N ASN A 67 3.60 -19.95 4.42
CA ASN A 67 2.80 -21.09 3.91
C ASN A 67 3.65 -22.19 3.29
N GLY A 68 4.93 -21.93 3.00
CA GLY A 68 5.87 -22.88 2.41
C GLY A 68 6.05 -22.76 0.90
N GLU A 69 7.20 -23.24 0.44
CA GLU A 69 7.67 -23.10 -0.95
C GLU A 69 6.72 -23.76 -1.98
N GLN A 70 5.95 -24.79 -1.58
CA GLN A 70 4.97 -25.41 -2.48
C GLN A 70 3.87 -24.45 -2.97
N PHE A 71 3.64 -23.33 -2.28
CA PHE A 71 2.71 -22.30 -2.73
C PHE A 71 3.38 -21.15 -3.48
N LYS A 72 4.72 -21.09 -3.48
CA LYS A 72 5.51 -20.01 -4.10
C LYS A 72 5.05 -19.70 -5.50
N GLN A 73 5.07 -20.70 -6.38
CA GLN A 73 4.73 -20.50 -7.79
C GLN A 73 3.32 -19.94 -7.95
N LYS A 74 2.35 -20.45 -7.18
CA LYS A 74 0.99 -19.92 -7.20
C LYS A 74 0.93 -18.46 -6.74
N ARG A 75 1.55 -18.12 -5.61
CA ARG A 75 1.54 -16.75 -5.09
C ARG A 75 2.14 -15.76 -6.08
N CYS A 76 3.24 -16.14 -6.72
CA CYS A 76 3.85 -15.33 -7.77
C CYS A 76 2.95 -15.19 -9.01
N ASP A 77 2.36 -16.30 -9.49
CA ASP A 77 1.45 -16.30 -10.64
C ASP A 77 0.20 -15.42 -10.37
N ASP A 78 -0.41 -15.55 -9.18
CA ASP A 78 -1.58 -14.77 -8.77
C ASP A 78 -1.23 -13.28 -8.69
N PHE A 79 -0.06 -12.94 -8.14
CA PHE A 79 0.38 -11.55 -8.04
C PHE A 79 0.73 -10.93 -9.40
N ILE A 80 1.34 -11.70 -10.32
CA ILE A 80 1.55 -11.26 -11.72
C ILE A 80 0.21 -10.97 -12.39
N TYR A 81 -0.76 -11.87 -12.25
CA TYR A 81 -2.12 -11.64 -12.76
C TYR A 81 -2.72 -10.37 -12.16
N TRP A 82 -2.65 -10.21 -10.83
CA TRP A 82 -3.20 -9.05 -10.13
C TRP A 82 -2.59 -7.74 -10.65
N MET A 83 -1.27 -7.71 -10.84
CA MET A 83 -0.55 -6.56 -11.38
C MET A 83 -1.09 -6.19 -12.77
N VAL A 84 -1.10 -7.13 -13.71
CA VAL A 84 -1.55 -6.88 -15.10
C VAL A 84 -3.04 -6.49 -15.13
N ASN A 85 -3.88 -7.15 -14.33
CA ASN A 85 -5.31 -6.82 -14.20
C ASN A 85 -5.51 -5.37 -13.73
N ASN A 86 -4.74 -4.93 -12.72
CA ASN A 86 -4.82 -3.56 -12.21
C ASN A 86 -4.30 -2.54 -13.24
N VAL A 87 -3.22 -2.85 -13.98
CA VAL A 87 -2.77 -2.00 -15.10
C VAL A 87 -3.89 -1.82 -16.12
N ASN A 88 -4.54 -2.91 -16.54
CA ASN A 88 -5.63 -2.87 -17.52
C ASN A 88 -6.85 -2.09 -17.02
N LYS A 89 -7.21 -2.23 -15.73
CA LYS A 89 -8.34 -1.52 -15.11
C LYS A 89 -8.14 -0.01 -14.99
N VAL A 90 -6.93 0.45 -14.68
CA VAL A 90 -6.65 1.89 -14.48
C VAL A 90 -6.48 2.60 -15.83
N ASN A 91 -6.19 1.87 -16.90
CA ASN A 91 -5.78 2.41 -18.20
C ASN A 91 -6.74 2.03 -19.35
N VAL A 92 -8.05 1.93 -19.07
CA VAL A 92 -9.08 1.44 -20.02
C VAL A 92 -9.11 2.23 -21.35
N LYS A 93 -8.67 3.50 -21.35
CA LYS A 93 -8.65 4.37 -22.55
C LYS A 93 -7.25 4.51 -23.18
N THR A 94 -6.29 3.75 -22.69
CA THR A 94 -4.87 3.88 -23.03
C THR A 94 -4.49 2.84 -24.09
N GLY A 95 -3.63 3.23 -25.04
CA GLY A 95 -3.16 2.31 -26.08
C GLY A 95 -2.34 1.14 -25.51
N GLN A 96 -2.40 -0.02 -26.18
CA GLN A 96 -1.70 -1.25 -25.75
C GLN A 96 -0.20 -1.05 -25.52
N ASN A 97 0.45 -0.18 -26.30
CA ASN A 97 1.87 0.14 -26.13
C ASN A 97 2.16 0.76 -24.75
N GLU A 98 1.31 1.68 -24.30
CA GLU A 98 1.48 2.32 -23.00
C GLU A 98 1.14 1.35 -21.86
N ILE A 99 0.14 0.46 -22.02
CA ILE A 99 -0.11 -0.65 -21.07
C ILE A 99 1.13 -1.54 -20.92
N ASN A 100 1.78 -1.88 -22.04
CA ASN A 100 3.00 -2.68 -22.04
C ASN A 100 4.16 -1.92 -21.36
N SER A 101 4.31 -0.62 -21.63
CA SER A 101 5.33 0.22 -20.97
C SER A 101 5.11 0.31 -19.47
N ILE A 102 3.88 0.55 -19.01
CA ILE A 102 3.53 0.56 -17.57
C ILE A 102 3.87 -0.79 -16.94
N THR A 103 3.46 -1.89 -17.58
CA THR A 103 3.73 -3.25 -17.09
C THR A 103 5.24 -3.50 -16.97
N GLN A 104 6.02 -3.08 -17.97
CA GLN A 104 7.47 -3.25 -17.96
C GLN A 104 8.15 -2.43 -16.85
N GLU A 105 7.73 -1.20 -16.62
CA GLU A 105 8.25 -0.35 -15.54
C GLU A 105 7.96 -0.99 -14.16
N LEU A 106 6.76 -1.53 -13.95
CA LEU A 106 6.41 -2.23 -12.72
C LEU A 106 7.24 -3.52 -12.50
N ILE A 107 7.50 -4.28 -13.57
CA ILE A 107 8.40 -5.44 -13.51
C ILE A 107 9.83 -5.01 -13.11
N ASN A 108 10.33 -3.90 -13.65
CA ASN A 108 11.65 -3.38 -13.31
C ASN A 108 11.72 -2.97 -11.83
N ILE A 109 10.70 -2.27 -11.33
CA ILE A 109 10.57 -1.94 -9.91
C ILE A 109 10.58 -3.21 -9.04
N TRP A 110 9.87 -4.25 -9.45
CA TRP A 110 9.86 -5.51 -8.71
C TRP A 110 11.25 -6.16 -8.65
N ARG A 111 12.01 -6.17 -9.76
CA ARG A 111 13.41 -6.65 -9.76
C ARG A 111 14.28 -5.89 -8.76
N ASP A 112 14.18 -4.56 -8.76
CA ASP A 112 14.92 -3.70 -7.85
C ASP A 112 14.57 -3.97 -6.38
N ILE A 113 13.29 -4.19 -6.08
CA ILE A 113 12.84 -4.51 -4.73
C ILE A 113 13.32 -5.89 -4.32
N ASN A 114 13.22 -6.90 -5.19
CA ASN A 114 13.76 -8.22 -4.90
C ASN A 114 15.26 -8.14 -4.58
N ALA A 115 16.03 -7.40 -5.38
CA ALA A 115 17.45 -7.19 -5.11
C ALA A 115 17.66 -6.55 -3.73
N LYS A 116 16.93 -5.50 -3.38
CA LYS A 116 17.01 -4.86 -2.04
C LYS A 116 16.68 -5.85 -0.91
N LEU A 117 15.61 -6.64 -1.08
CA LEU A 117 15.20 -7.64 -0.09
C LEU A 117 16.27 -8.70 0.12
N GLU A 118 16.90 -9.22 -0.95
CA GLU A 118 18.03 -10.15 -0.85
C GLU A 118 19.18 -9.57 -0.02
N HIS A 119 19.54 -8.30 -0.24
CA HIS A 119 20.59 -7.62 0.55
C HIS A 119 20.23 -7.46 2.03
N THR A 120 18.93 -7.39 2.37
CA THR A 120 18.46 -7.35 3.76
C THR A 120 18.35 -8.73 4.43
N GLY A 121 18.79 -9.80 3.76
CA GLY A 121 18.82 -11.15 4.31
C GLY A 121 17.60 -12.00 4.01
N VAL A 122 16.71 -11.55 3.14
CA VAL A 122 15.58 -12.37 2.65
C VAL A 122 16.11 -13.50 1.77
N LYS A 123 15.64 -14.73 2.02
CA LYS A 123 16.06 -15.90 1.24
C LYS A 123 15.50 -15.82 -0.18
N LYS A 124 16.34 -16.13 -1.16
CA LYS A 124 15.95 -16.26 -2.57
C LYS A 124 14.86 -17.32 -2.81
N SER A 125 14.80 -18.35 -1.96
CA SER A 125 13.71 -19.35 -1.97
C SER A 125 12.34 -18.72 -1.75
N ASP A 126 12.27 -17.61 -1.03
CA ASP A 126 11.00 -17.00 -0.63
C ASP A 126 10.57 -15.91 -1.61
N LEU A 127 11.48 -15.44 -2.46
CA LEU A 127 11.24 -14.41 -3.48
C LEU A 127 10.71 -14.99 -4.79
N CYS A 128 9.75 -14.29 -5.40
CA CYS A 128 9.30 -14.59 -6.75
C CYS A 128 10.41 -14.33 -7.76
N ASP A 129 10.67 -15.30 -8.65
CA ASP A 129 11.60 -15.10 -9.75
C ASP A 129 10.94 -14.29 -10.87
N VAL A 130 11.43 -13.06 -11.06
CA VAL A 130 10.94 -12.10 -12.05
C VAL A 130 11.97 -11.82 -13.15
N SER A 131 13.07 -12.59 -13.18
CA SER A 131 14.16 -12.40 -14.15
C SER A 131 13.69 -12.62 -15.58
N ASN A 132 12.84 -13.63 -15.80
CA ASN A 132 12.35 -14.03 -17.12
C ASN A 132 10.99 -13.42 -17.50
N ILE A 133 10.43 -12.54 -16.67
CA ILE A 133 9.14 -11.90 -16.94
C ILE A 133 9.39 -10.60 -17.70
N ASN A 134 8.86 -10.46 -18.91
CA ASN A 134 8.92 -9.21 -19.66
C ASN A 134 7.58 -8.94 -20.34
N ALA A 135 7.23 -7.67 -20.52
CA ALA A 135 6.08 -7.28 -21.31
C ALA A 135 6.36 -7.45 -22.83
N PRO A 136 5.35 -7.71 -23.67
CA PRO A 136 3.94 -7.84 -23.33
C PRO A 136 3.59 -9.18 -22.68
N LEU A 137 2.75 -9.14 -21.65
CA LEU A 137 2.18 -10.33 -21.03
C LEU A 137 0.79 -10.58 -21.62
N ASN A 138 0.51 -11.83 -22.00
CA ASN A 138 -0.81 -12.21 -22.50
C ASN A 138 -1.81 -12.33 -21.33
N PHE A 139 -2.66 -11.32 -21.17
CA PHE A 139 -3.65 -11.29 -20.09
C PHE A 139 -4.63 -12.47 -20.13
N ASN A 140 -5.02 -12.94 -21.32
CA ASN A 140 -5.94 -14.08 -21.45
C ASN A 140 -5.29 -15.37 -20.94
N ASP A 141 -4.01 -15.58 -21.23
CA ASP A 141 -3.27 -16.75 -20.76
C ASP A 141 -3.07 -16.71 -19.24
N LEU A 142 -2.73 -15.53 -18.70
CA LEU A 142 -2.66 -15.31 -17.25
C LEU A 142 -4.00 -15.58 -16.57
N ASN A 143 -5.10 -15.08 -17.14
CA ASN A 143 -6.45 -15.28 -16.61
C ASN A 143 -6.86 -16.76 -16.60
N LYS A 144 -6.62 -17.48 -17.70
CA LYS A 144 -6.89 -18.93 -17.76
C LYS A 144 -6.06 -19.70 -16.73
N LYS A 145 -4.76 -19.37 -16.61
CA LYS A 145 -3.87 -19.98 -15.62
C LYS A 145 -4.34 -19.73 -14.20
N LYS A 146 -4.77 -18.49 -13.90
CA LYS A 146 -5.34 -18.13 -12.59
C LYS A 146 -6.61 -18.93 -12.28
N ILE A 147 -7.57 -18.97 -13.19
CA ILE A 147 -8.84 -19.70 -12.99
C ILE A 147 -8.60 -21.18 -12.63
N MET A 148 -7.70 -21.85 -13.36
CA MET A 148 -7.31 -23.22 -13.06
C MET A 148 -6.64 -23.34 -11.68
N SER A 149 -5.67 -22.46 -11.40
CA SER A 149 -4.91 -22.44 -10.14
C SER A 149 -5.79 -22.19 -8.92
N ASP A 150 -6.73 -21.25 -9.00
CA ASP A 150 -7.69 -20.91 -7.94
C ASP A 150 -8.64 -22.07 -7.65
N TYR A 151 -9.13 -22.73 -8.71
CA TYR A 151 -9.92 -23.95 -8.57
C TYR A 151 -9.17 -25.04 -7.79
N CYS A 152 -7.94 -25.37 -8.21
CA CYS A 152 -7.12 -26.39 -7.56
C CYS A 152 -6.79 -26.03 -6.10
N GLN A 153 -6.48 -24.76 -5.80
CA GLN A 153 -6.19 -24.34 -4.43
C GLN A 153 -7.42 -24.43 -3.52
N ASN A 154 -8.59 -23.99 -4.02
CA ASN A 154 -9.81 -23.96 -3.21
C ASN A 154 -10.47 -25.32 -3.05
N PHE A 155 -10.13 -26.29 -3.90
CA PHE A 155 -10.82 -27.57 -3.98
C PHE A 155 -10.92 -28.30 -2.64
N ASN A 156 -9.83 -28.39 -1.88
CA ASN A 156 -9.84 -29.11 -0.59
C ASN A 156 -10.73 -28.41 0.44
N THR A 157 -10.67 -27.07 0.50
CA THR A 157 -11.56 -26.29 1.38
C THR A 157 -13.01 -26.48 0.98
N LEU A 158 -13.31 -26.41 -0.32
CA LEU A 158 -14.66 -26.65 -0.84
C LEU A 158 -15.12 -28.08 -0.54
N GLN A 159 -14.26 -29.08 -0.70
CA GLN A 159 -14.59 -30.47 -0.36
C GLN A 159 -15.02 -30.58 1.10
N ILE A 160 -14.22 -30.08 2.05
CA ILE A 160 -14.58 -30.10 3.47
C ILE A 160 -15.91 -29.35 3.71
N LYS A 161 -16.03 -28.13 3.17
CA LYS A 161 -17.22 -27.28 3.32
C LYS A 161 -18.47 -27.85 2.64
N LEU A 162 -18.34 -28.80 1.70
CA LEU A 162 -19.45 -29.36 0.93
C LEU A 162 -19.73 -30.85 1.21
N THR A 163 -18.82 -31.57 1.87
CA THR A 163 -19.00 -33.00 2.21
C THR A 163 -19.04 -33.35 3.72
N SER A 164 -18.69 -32.45 4.65
CA SER A 164 -18.78 -32.71 6.12
C SER A 164 -20.15 -32.41 6.75
N HIS A 165 -20.56 -33.10 7.82
CA HIS A 165 -21.85 -32.82 8.47
C HIS A 165 -21.93 -31.43 9.14
N ASN A 166 -23.15 -30.86 9.28
CA ASN A 166 -23.45 -29.57 9.95
C ASN A 166 -22.79 -28.32 9.34
N LYS A 167 -23.15 -27.97 8.10
CA LYS A 167 -22.50 -26.89 7.34
C LYS A 167 -23.17 -25.53 7.46
N LEU A 168 -22.52 -24.65 8.19
CA LEU A 168 -22.75 -23.21 8.05
C LEU A 168 -22.44 -22.77 6.61
N ASN A 169 -23.33 -21.97 6.04
CA ASN A 169 -23.16 -21.32 4.73
C ASN A 169 -22.93 -22.26 3.53
N CYS A 170 -23.36 -23.54 3.57
CA CYS A 170 -23.13 -24.45 2.44
C CYS A 170 -23.59 -23.86 1.09
N ASN A 171 -24.78 -23.27 1.03
CA ASN A 171 -25.31 -22.63 -0.19
C ASN A 171 -24.30 -21.70 -0.89
N ILE A 172 -23.56 -20.91 -0.10
CA ILE A 172 -22.58 -19.94 -0.62
C ILE A 172 -21.41 -20.68 -1.28
N PHE A 173 -20.82 -21.65 -0.58
CA PHE A 173 -19.74 -22.47 -1.12
C PHE A 173 -20.18 -23.32 -2.31
N TYR A 174 -21.42 -23.82 -2.29
CA TYR A 174 -21.99 -24.60 -3.40
C TYR A 174 -22.16 -23.75 -4.65
N ASN A 175 -22.70 -22.54 -4.51
CA ASN A 175 -22.84 -21.59 -5.61
C ASN A 175 -21.47 -21.22 -6.22
N TYR A 176 -20.48 -20.97 -5.37
CA TYR A 176 -19.11 -20.71 -5.81
C TYR A 176 -18.51 -21.93 -6.54
N PHE A 177 -18.64 -23.12 -5.97
CA PHE A 177 -18.14 -24.37 -6.56
C PHE A 177 -18.80 -24.64 -7.92
N THR A 178 -20.12 -24.48 -8.04
CA THR A 178 -20.84 -24.68 -9.30
C THR A 178 -20.39 -23.71 -10.39
N LYS A 179 -20.07 -22.46 -10.04
CA LYS A 179 -19.53 -21.47 -10.99
C LYS A 179 -18.10 -21.79 -11.43
N THR A 180 -17.29 -22.37 -10.54
CA THR A 180 -15.84 -22.57 -10.76
C THR A 180 -15.48 -23.96 -11.24
N LYS A 181 -16.32 -24.99 -11.02
CA LYS A 181 -16.04 -26.39 -11.41
C LYS A 181 -15.74 -26.58 -12.90
N LYS A 182 -16.24 -25.69 -13.76
CA LYS A 182 -15.92 -25.68 -15.21
C LYS A 182 -14.41 -25.54 -15.49
N ALA A 183 -13.66 -24.90 -14.58
CA ALA A 183 -12.21 -24.78 -14.68
C ALA A 183 -11.52 -26.16 -14.71
N TYR A 184 -12.15 -27.19 -14.15
CA TYR A 184 -11.64 -28.55 -14.20
C TYR A 184 -11.46 -29.07 -15.64
N GLY A 185 -12.29 -28.65 -16.60
CA GLY A 185 -12.11 -29.04 -18.00
C GLY A 185 -10.74 -28.61 -18.54
N ASP A 186 -10.35 -27.36 -18.27
CA ASP A 186 -9.04 -26.84 -18.67
C ASP A 186 -7.90 -27.51 -17.88
N VAL A 187 -8.11 -27.76 -16.58
CA VAL A 187 -7.15 -28.52 -15.75
C VAL A 187 -6.93 -29.92 -16.32
N PHE A 188 -8.01 -30.63 -16.66
CA PHE A 188 -7.94 -31.97 -17.21
C PHE A 188 -7.14 -31.98 -18.51
N GLU A 189 -7.50 -31.12 -19.47
CA GLU A 189 -6.85 -31.07 -20.78
C GLU A 189 -5.38 -30.67 -20.71
N LYS A 190 -5.01 -29.74 -19.81
CA LYS A 190 -3.65 -29.17 -19.75
C LYS A 190 -2.72 -29.84 -18.74
N CYS A 191 -3.27 -30.50 -17.72
CA CYS A 191 -2.49 -31.08 -16.62
C CYS A 191 -2.56 -32.60 -16.54
N LEU A 192 -3.72 -33.20 -16.84
CA LEU A 192 -3.99 -34.60 -16.50
C LEU A 192 -4.06 -35.52 -17.72
N LYS A 193 -4.38 -34.98 -18.90
CA LYS A 193 -4.50 -35.74 -20.14
C LYS A 193 -3.15 -36.37 -20.53
N PRO A 194 -3.13 -37.64 -20.98
CA PRO A 194 -1.91 -38.26 -21.48
C PRO A 194 -1.27 -37.42 -22.60
N ASN A 195 0.05 -37.25 -22.53
CA ASN A 195 0.84 -36.44 -23.47
C ASN A 195 0.47 -34.95 -23.54
N ALA A 196 -0.21 -34.41 -22.52
CA ALA A 196 -0.46 -32.97 -22.44
C ALA A 196 0.85 -32.17 -22.36
N ASP A 197 0.88 -31.02 -23.00
CA ASP A 197 1.91 -30.01 -22.75
C ASP A 197 1.66 -29.36 -21.38
N ILE A 198 2.37 -29.88 -20.37
CA ILE A 198 2.26 -29.44 -18.98
C ILE A 198 2.94 -28.08 -18.71
N SER A 199 3.52 -27.43 -19.72
CA SER A 199 4.17 -26.11 -19.58
C SER A 199 3.22 -25.06 -18.99
N ASN A 200 1.95 -25.12 -19.39
CA ASN A 200 0.89 -24.20 -18.96
C ASN A 200 0.05 -24.73 -17.79
N CYS A 201 0.39 -25.89 -17.23
CA CYS A 201 -0.31 -26.45 -16.08
C CYS A 201 0.10 -25.71 -14.79
N PRO A 202 -0.85 -25.13 -14.02
CA PRO A 202 -0.53 -24.55 -12.72
C PRO A 202 0.07 -25.57 -11.78
N TYR A 203 1.08 -25.17 -11.00
CA TYR A 203 1.83 -26.07 -10.11
C TYR A 203 0.93 -26.92 -9.20
N LEU A 204 -0.05 -26.28 -8.54
CA LEU A 204 -0.95 -26.97 -7.63
C LEU A 204 -1.82 -28.02 -8.32
N CYS A 205 -2.08 -27.86 -9.63
CA CYS A 205 -2.95 -28.74 -10.40
C CYS A 205 -2.26 -30.03 -10.90
N LYS A 206 -0.93 -30.15 -10.76
CA LYS A 206 -0.15 -31.22 -11.41
C LYS A 206 -0.34 -32.62 -10.81
N ASN A 207 -0.50 -32.72 -9.49
CA ASN A 207 -0.29 -33.99 -8.77
C ASN A 207 -1.52 -34.50 -8.01
N ASN A 208 -2.67 -33.83 -8.13
CA ASN A 208 -3.85 -34.13 -7.33
C ASN A 208 -5.07 -34.26 -8.24
N ASP A 209 -5.93 -35.23 -7.91
CA ASP A 209 -7.21 -35.39 -8.58
C ASP A 209 -8.23 -34.39 -8.04
N TYR A 210 -8.40 -33.28 -8.76
CA TYR A 210 -9.39 -32.24 -8.48
C TYR A 210 -10.71 -32.46 -9.23
N ASN A 211 -11.05 -33.71 -9.56
CA ASN A 211 -12.31 -34.02 -10.23
C ASN A 211 -13.51 -33.57 -9.39
N PRO A 212 -14.40 -32.71 -9.94
CA PRO A 212 -15.56 -32.19 -9.23
C PRO A 212 -16.51 -33.30 -8.73
N GLU A 213 -16.52 -34.47 -9.37
CA GLU A 213 -17.31 -35.63 -8.95
C GLU A 213 -16.96 -36.10 -7.52
N ARG A 214 -15.74 -35.84 -7.05
CA ARG A 214 -15.34 -36.17 -5.67
C ARG A 214 -16.10 -35.37 -4.61
N ILE A 215 -16.58 -34.18 -4.98
CA ILE A 215 -17.42 -33.33 -4.14
C ILE A 215 -18.88 -33.66 -4.40
N LEU A 216 -19.30 -33.76 -5.67
CA LEU A 216 -20.70 -33.98 -6.05
C LEU A 216 -21.26 -35.30 -5.50
N ASN A 217 -20.49 -36.40 -5.58
CA ASN A 217 -20.93 -37.72 -5.09
C ASN A 217 -21.03 -37.83 -3.57
N LYS A 218 -20.45 -36.88 -2.84
CA LYS A 218 -20.42 -36.83 -1.36
C LYS A 218 -21.06 -35.57 -0.82
N LEU A 219 -21.82 -34.87 -1.66
CA LEU A 219 -22.43 -33.61 -1.32
C LEU A 219 -23.43 -33.84 -0.18
N ASP A 220 -23.26 -33.09 0.90
CA ASP A 220 -24.06 -33.24 2.11
C ASP A 220 -24.55 -31.85 2.56
N CYS A 221 -25.50 -31.29 1.82
CA CYS A 221 -26.04 -29.95 2.08
C CYS A 221 -27.57 -29.96 2.06
N ASP A 222 -28.18 -29.69 3.21
CA ASP A 222 -29.63 -29.74 3.41
C ASP A 222 -30.40 -28.71 2.58
N LYS A 223 -29.72 -27.61 2.25
CA LYS A 223 -30.20 -26.56 1.36
C LYS A 223 -29.22 -26.55 0.22
N ILE A 224 -29.61 -27.12 -0.91
CA ILE A 224 -29.02 -26.83 -2.20
C ILE A 224 -30.05 -25.92 -2.87
N PRO A 225 -29.67 -24.75 -3.40
CA PRO A 225 -30.60 -23.97 -4.19
C PRO A 225 -30.99 -24.84 -5.37
N VAL A 226 -32.28 -25.18 -5.49
CA VAL A 226 -32.81 -25.71 -6.75
C VAL A 226 -32.31 -24.77 -7.83
N GLU A 227 -31.66 -25.30 -8.88
CA GLU A 227 -31.23 -24.48 -10.01
C GLU A 227 -32.43 -23.60 -10.40
N GLU A 228 -32.34 -22.30 -10.07
CA GLU A 228 -33.31 -21.35 -10.58
C GLU A 228 -33.16 -21.49 -12.09
N LYS A 229 -34.17 -22.07 -12.75
CA LYS A 229 -34.32 -22.01 -14.21
C LYS A 229 -33.86 -20.62 -14.61
N PRO A 230 -32.89 -20.50 -15.54
CA PRO A 230 -32.24 -19.23 -15.82
C PRO A 230 -33.33 -18.18 -15.90
N LYS A 231 -33.32 -17.22 -14.97
CA LYS A 231 -34.22 -16.06 -15.04
C LYS A 231 -34.10 -15.57 -16.47
N LYS A 232 -35.26 -15.46 -17.16
CA LYS A 232 -35.36 -15.06 -18.57
C LYS A 232 -34.25 -14.06 -18.86
N LEU A 233 -33.40 -14.39 -19.82
CA LEU A 233 -32.35 -13.49 -20.31
C LEU A 233 -32.94 -12.09 -20.40
N VAL A 234 -32.44 -11.19 -19.56
CA VAL A 234 -32.80 -9.77 -19.58
C VAL A 234 -32.43 -9.26 -20.98
N PRO A 235 -33.34 -8.58 -21.70
CA PRO A 235 -33.03 -8.02 -23.00
C PRO A 235 -31.75 -7.18 -22.94
N GLU A 236 -30.90 -7.30 -23.96
CA GLU A 236 -29.62 -6.60 -24.02
C GLU A 236 -29.76 -5.08 -23.82
N GLU A 237 -30.92 -4.54 -24.21
CA GLU A 237 -31.33 -3.15 -24.04
C GLU A 237 -31.43 -2.73 -22.56
N GLU A 238 -32.07 -3.55 -21.71
CA GLU A 238 -32.25 -3.26 -20.27
C GLU A 238 -30.92 -3.39 -19.50
N CYS A 239 -30.06 -4.33 -19.91
CA CYS A 239 -28.70 -4.47 -19.38
C CYS A 239 -27.80 -3.26 -19.76
N ASN A 240 -27.92 -2.78 -20.99
CA ASN A 240 -27.17 -1.61 -21.45
C ASN A 240 -27.63 -0.32 -20.74
N GLU A 241 -28.93 -0.17 -20.51
CA GLU A 241 -29.49 0.98 -19.79
C GLU A 241 -29.04 1.00 -18.32
N GLU A 242 -29.05 -0.16 -17.63
CA GLU A 242 -28.53 -0.28 -16.26
C GLU A 242 -27.02 -0.01 -16.20
N LYS A 243 -26.25 -0.54 -17.16
CA LYS A 243 -24.80 -0.33 -17.26
C LYS A 243 -24.44 1.12 -17.53
N ASP A 244 -25.18 1.82 -18.37
CA ASP A 244 -24.96 3.23 -18.67
C ASP A 244 -25.35 4.11 -17.47
N THR A 245 -26.39 3.73 -16.73
CA THR A 245 -26.76 4.38 -15.46
C THR A 245 -25.65 4.21 -14.41
N LEU A 246 -25.12 3.00 -14.24
CA LEU A 246 -23.99 2.71 -13.35
C LEU A 246 -22.71 3.44 -13.77
N ARG A 247 -22.43 3.52 -15.07
CA ARG A 247 -21.30 4.30 -15.60
C ARG A 247 -21.46 5.78 -15.32
N PHE A 248 -22.66 6.32 -15.50
CA PHE A 248 -22.97 7.71 -15.22
C PHE A 248 -22.79 8.02 -13.72
N GLN A 249 -23.30 7.15 -12.84
CA GLN A 249 -23.12 7.28 -11.39
C GLN A 249 -21.65 7.17 -10.98
N LEU A 250 -20.90 6.22 -11.55
CA LEU A 250 -19.47 6.06 -11.29
C LEU A 250 -18.68 7.27 -11.77
N GLN A 251 -19.02 7.81 -12.94
CA GLN A 251 -18.39 9.01 -13.49
C GLN A 251 -18.71 10.24 -12.64
N GLN A 252 -19.93 10.36 -12.14
CA GLN A 252 -20.34 11.43 -11.23
C GLN A 252 -19.64 11.31 -9.87
N ALA A 253 -19.47 10.10 -9.33
CA ALA A 253 -18.71 9.84 -8.11
C ALA A 253 -17.21 10.11 -8.29
N LEU A 254 -16.63 9.78 -9.45
CA LEU A 254 -15.23 10.09 -9.77
C LEU A 254 -15.02 11.60 -9.95
N VAL A 255 -15.97 12.31 -10.56
CA VAL A 255 -15.93 13.78 -10.69
C VAL A 255 -16.07 14.45 -9.31
N ALA A 256 -16.95 13.93 -8.46
CA ALA A 256 -17.10 14.39 -7.08
C ALA A 256 -15.85 14.11 -6.23
N ALA A 257 -15.16 12.98 -6.46
CA ALA A 257 -13.89 12.66 -5.82
C ALA A 257 -12.71 13.48 -6.37
N SER A 258 -12.76 13.89 -7.65
CA SER A 258 -11.75 14.76 -8.28
C SER A 258 -11.96 16.25 -8.03
N ASN A 259 -13.13 16.64 -7.51
CA ASN A 259 -13.34 17.95 -6.92
C ASN A 259 -12.94 17.86 -5.45
N PRO A 260 -11.72 18.30 -5.05
CA PRO A 260 -11.48 18.51 -3.64
C PRO A 260 -12.55 19.50 -3.15
N ALA A 261 -13.12 19.26 -1.98
CA ALA A 261 -14.10 20.15 -1.33
C ALA A 261 -13.54 21.56 -0.99
N PHE A 262 -12.43 21.96 -1.62
CA PHE A 262 -11.77 23.25 -1.57
C PHE A 262 -11.28 23.62 -2.97
N ASN A 263 -12.15 24.22 -3.77
CA ASN A 263 -11.73 24.97 -4.95
C ASN A 263 -11.34 26.38 -4.51
N TYR A 264 -10.15 26.87 -4.90
CA TYR A 264 -9.65 28.23 -4.60
C TYR A 264 -10.58 29.36 -5.11
N SER A 265 -11.58 29.03 -5.94
CA SER A 265 -12.58 29.94 -6.48
C SER A 265 -13.92 29.93 -5.72
N ASP A 266 -14.05 29.17 -4.62
CA ASP A 266 -15.24 29.19 -3.78
C ASP A 266 -15.23 30.44 -2.88
N PRO A 267 -16.26 31.31 -2.93
CA PRO A 267 -16.34 32.49 -2.08
C PRO A 267 -16.28 32.16 -0.57
N ARG A 268 -16.61 30.93 -0.17
CA ARG A 268 -16.49 30.46 1.23
C ARG A 268 -15.04 30.32 1.68
N SER A 269 -14.11 29.98 0.77
CA SER A 269 -12.68 29.87 1.08
C SER A 269 -12.06 31.23 1.37
N VAL A 270 -12.56 32.30 0.73
CA VAL A 270 -12.14 33.68 1.02
C VAL A 270 -12.45 34.07 2.46
N PHE A 271 -13.65 33.74 2.95
CA PHE A 271 -14.02 33.99 4.34
C PHE A 271 -13.16 33.19 5.32
N LEU A 272 -12.88 31.92 5.05
CA LEU A 272 -12.02 31.08 5.90
C LEU A 272 -10.58 31.62 6.00
N ILE A 273 -10.03 32.12 4.89
CA ILE A 273 -8.71 32.77 4.89
C ILE A 273 -8.77 34.07 5.71
N LEU A 274 -9.80 34.90 5.51
CA LEU A 274 -9.97 36.13 6.29
C LEU A 274 -10.10 35.87 7.79
N PHE A 275 -10.88 34.86 8.21
CA PHE A 275 -11.06 34.51 9.61
C PHE A 275 -9.80 33.91 10.24
N THR A 276 -9.00 33.14 9.50
CA THR A 276 -7.72 32.62 10.00
C THR A 276 -6.70 33.74 10.17
N PHE A 277 -6.60 34.70 9.24
CA PHE A 277 -5.76 35.89 9.39
C PHE A 277 -6.20 36.76 10.58
N TRP A 278 -7.51 36.97 10.76
CA TRP A 278 -8.05 37.70 11.90
C TRP A 278 -7.77 37.00 13.23
N GLY A 279 -7.96 35.68 13.28
CA GLY A 279 -7.63 34.88 14.47
C GLY A 279 -6.14 34.96 14.81
N MET A 280 -5.26 34.91 13.81
CA MET A 280 -3.82 35.02 14.01
C MET A 280 -3.42 36.41 14.56
N LEU A 281 -3.97 37.49 13.99
CA LEU A 281 -3.74 38.86 14.45
C LEU A 281 -4.21 39.08 15.89
N LEU A 282 -5.42 38.59 16.23
CA LEU A 282 -5.95 38.69 17.58
C LEU A 282 -5.08 37.91 18.56
N THR A 283 -4.64 36.71 18.19
CA THR A 283 -3.74 35.90 19.02
C THR A 283 -2.42 36.63 19.30
N PHE A 284 -1.79 37.22 18.28
CA PHE A 284 -0.59 38.04 18.47
C PHE A 284 -0.84 39.28 19.32
N PHE A 285 -1.98 39.95 19.19
CA PHE A 285 -2.35 41.10 20.02
C PHE A 285 -2.52 40.70 21.49
N PHE A 286 -3.19 39.57 21.75
CA PHE A 286 -3.34 39.04 23.11
C PHE A 286 -1.98 38.63 23.71
N LEU A 287 -1.13 37.94 22.95
CA LEU A 287 0.22 37.59 23.39
C LEU A 287 1.10 38.84 23.62
N TYR A 288 0.98 39.87 22.78
CA TYR A 288 1.70 41.14 22.98
C TYR A 288 1.29 41.86 24.27
N LYS A 289 0.01 41.77 24.66
CA LYS A 289 -0.54 42.44 25.85
C LYS A 289 -0.37 41.61 27.14
N LEU A 290 -0.44 40.28 27.05
CA LEU A 290 -0.43 39.36 28.19
C LEU A 290 0.96 38.77 28.49
N THR A 291 1.83 38.67 27.49
CA THR A 291 3.22 38.20 27.66
C THR A 291 4.13 39.43 27.80
N PRO A 292 5.18 39.44 28.66
CA PRO A 292 6.08 40.60 28.83
C PRO A 292 7.00 40.86 27.61
N PHE A 293 6.57 40.46 26.41
CA PHE A 293 7.23 40.68 25.14
C PHE A 293 7.31 42.16 24.77
N SER A 294 6.35 43.00 25.19
CA SER A 294 6.41 44.45 24.95
C SER A 294 7.62 45.10 25.65
N SER A 295 7.96 44.63 26.86
CA SER A 295 9.16 45.03 27.60
C SER A 295 10.43 44.51 26.90
N TRP A 296 10.42 43.26 26.44
CA TRP A 296 11.57 42.66 25.75
C TRP A 296 11.89 43.33 24.40
N ILE A 297 10.87 43.66 23.61
CA ILE A 297 11.01 44.40 22.34
C ILE A 297 11.47 45.84 22.58
N ARG A 298 10.88 46.53 23.58
CA ARG A 298 11.32 47.89 23.95
C ARG A 298 12.77 47.91 24.44
N ASN A 299 13.20 46.89 25.19
CA ASN A 299 14.57 46.75 25.66
C ASN A 299 15.55 46.42 24.50
N LYS A 300 15.14 45.61 23.51
CA LYS A 300 15.94 45.39 22.29
C LYS A 300 16.04 46.64 21.39
N LEU A 301 14.97 47.43 21.28
CA LEU A 301 14.98 48.68 20.51
C LEU A 301 15.78 49.79 21.21
N GLN A 302 15.71 49.88 22.55
CA GLN A 302 16.54 50.80 23.34
C GLN A 302 18.02 50.39 23.27
N LYS A 303 18.36 49.09 23.33
CA LYS A 303 19.73 48.60 23.09
C LYS A 303 20.24 48.98 21.70
N ARG A 304 19.40 48.96 20.66
CA ARG A 304 19.79 49.43 19.30
C ARG A 304 19.99 50.95 19.21
N LYS A 305 19.31 51.74 20.05
CA LYS A 305 19.51 53.20 20.11
C LYS A 305 20.84 53.56 20.79
N ILE A 306 21.22 52.82 21.85
CA ILE A 306 22.52 53.00 22.54
C ILE A 306 23.70 52.57 21.65
N VAL A 307 23.54 51.54 20.80
CA VAL A 307 24.59 51.09 19.87
C VAL A 307 24.82 52.07 18.70
N ARG A 308 23.88 52.97 18.41
CA ARG A 308 24.02 53.95 17.31
C ARG A 308 24.68 55.28 17.73
N ASP A 309 24.75 55.57 19.03
CA ASP A 309 25.43 56.77 19.57
C ASP A 309 26.89 56.52 19.98
N ASN A 310 27.41 55.29 19.83
CA ASN A 310 28.81 54.94 20.18
C ASN A 310 29.70 54.65 18.95
N PHE A 311 29.44 55.33 17.83
CA PHE A 311 30.30 55.28 16.63
C PHE A 311 30.95 56.64 16.34
N ASP A 312 31.59 57.22 17.36
CA ASP A 312 32.70 58.13 17.16
C ASP A 312 33.60 58.12 18.41
N GLU A 313 34.89 58.35 18.20
CA GLU A 313 36.01 58.33 19.16
C GLU A 313 36.64 56.97 19.56
N GLN A 314 37.56 56.52 18.69
CA GLN A 314 39.01 56.50 18.90
C GLN A 314 39.62 55.90 20.22
N VAL A 315 40.69 55.12 19.98
CA VAL A 315 41.86 54.80 20.84
C VAL A 315 41.85 53.44 21.56
N ASP A 316 42.73 52.58 21.02
CA ASP A 316 43.63 51.58 21.63
C ASP A 316 43.31 50.94 22.99
N VAL A 317 43.43 49.61 23.06
CA VAL A 317 44.53 48.86 23.71
C VAL A 317 44.11 47.39 23.86
N GLU A 318 44.86 46.52 23.17
CA GLU A 318 45.34 45.18 23.58
C GLU A 318 44.71 44.50 24.81
N SER A 319 44.13 43.31 24.64
CA SER A 319 44.66 42.07 25.22
C SER A 319 43.73 40.86 25.04
N ILE A 320 44.38 39.78 24.63
CA ILE A 320 44.01 38.37 24.64
C ILE A 320 43.37 37.97 25.97
N TYR A 321 42.25 37.24 25.94
CA TYR A 321 42.06 35.90 26.54
C TYR A 321 40.65 35.39 26.24
N ASP A 322 40.61 34.41 25.33
CA ASP A 322 39.47 33.56 25.02
C ASP A 322 39.45 32.38 26.00
N TYR A 323 38.31 32.12 26.63
CA TYR A 323 38.05 30.85 27.30
C TYR A 323 36.53 30.60 27.38
N SER A 324 36.05 29.63 26.61
CA SER A 324 35.61 28.36 27.21
C SER A 324 35.34 27.32 26.14
N ASP A 325 36.35 26.50 25.87
CA ASP A 325 36.18 25.18 25.28
C ASP A 325 35.93 24.13 26.37
N THR A 326 35.17 23.12 25.98
CA THR A 326 34.59 22.09 26.82
C THR A 326 35.56 20.98 27.24
N VAL A 327 35.56 20.69 28.54
CA VAL A 327 35.45 19.36 29.17
C VAL A 327 36.61 18.32 28.99
N ASN A 328 37.17 18.00 30.17
CA ASN A 328 37.64 16.69 30.66
C ASN A 328 39.07 16.24 30.36
N SER A 329 39.91 16.26 31.40
CA SER A 329 40.61 15.04 31.86
C SER A 329 41.37 15.28 33.17
N ASN A 330 41.08 14.40 34.14
CA ASN A 330 41.99 13.84 35.14
C ASN A 330 42.50 14.68 36.32
N MET A 331 42.10 14.17 37.49
CA MET A 331 42.99 13.76 38.60
C MET A 331 43.23 14.78 39.74
N GLN A 332 42.39 14.60 40.76
CA GLN A 332 42.80 14.27 42.13
C GLN A 332 43.29 15.39 43.06
N SER A 333 42.65 15.36 44.24
CA SER A 333 43.22 15.56 45.56
C SER A 333 43.01 16.94 46.23
N VAL A 334 42.30 16.87 47.38
CA VAL A 334 42.54 17.62 48.63
C VAL A 334 42.17 19.12 48.58
N GLY A 335 41.12 19.56 49.30
CA GLY A 335 41.19 20.02 50.70
C GLY A 335 42.02 21.32 50.79
N TYR A 336 41.51 22.51 51.13
CA TYR A 336 41.05 22.87 52.47
C TYR A 336 40.29 24.22 52.51
N ASN A 337 39.54 24.37 53.61
CA ASN A 337 38.82 25.51 54.17
C ASN A 337 39.38 26.92 53.92
N MET A 338 38.46 27.82 53.57
CA MET A 338 38.54 29.25 53.89
C MET A 338 37.83 29.50 55.22
N SER A 339 38.49 30.20 56.14
CA SER A 339 37.82 30.92 57.23
C SER A 339 38.11 32.41 57.11
N TYR A 340 37.07 33.18 57.39
CA TYR A 340 36.77 34.51 56.90
C TYR A 340 37.19 35.59 57.90
N ASN A 341 37.60 36.76 57.38
CA ASN A 341 37.44 38.12 57.95
C ASN A 341 38.07 38.43 59.34
N SER A 342 38.43 39.67 59.68
CA SER A 342 38.11 41.01 59.16
C SER A 342 39.10 42.04 59.76
N GLU A 343 39.30 43.12 59.00
CA GLU A 343 39.43 44.53 59.41
C GLU A 343 40.54 44.91 60.45
N TRP A 344 41.57 45.66 60.03
CA TRP A 344 41.65 47.14 60.09
C TRP A 344 41.36 47.68 61.51
N SER A 345 42.18 48.49 62.19
CA SER A 345 43.24 49.44 61.79
C SER A 345 43.81 50.11 63.09
N PRO A 346 44.48 51.28 63.08
CA PRO A 346 45.94 51.44 63.01
C PRO A 346 46.56 52.27 64.18
N SER A 347 47.90 52.35 64.17
CA SER A 347 48.78 53.43 64.70
C SER A 347 48.73 53.76 66.21
N LEU A 348 49.84 53.85 66.94
CA LEU A 348 51.12 54.52 66.66
C LEU A 348 52.29 53.81 67.34
#